data_AF-A0A2A2AZD4-F1
#
_entry.id   AF-A0A2A2AZD4-F1
#
_cell.length_a   1.000
_cell.length_b   1.000
_cell.length_c   1.000
_cell.angle_alpha   90.00
_cell.angle_beta   90.00
_cell.angle_gamma   90.00
#
_symmetry.space_group_name_H-M   'P 1'
#
loop_
_entity.id
_entity.type
_entity.pdbx_description
1 polymer ?
#
loop_
_entity_poly.entity_id
_entity_poly.type
_entity_poly.pdbx_seq_one_letter_code
_entity_poly.pdbx_strand_id
1 'polypeptide(L)'
;MRLIVLTIIALCLVLGIKHWRQSRDPLAHATASAQGFVSVPMPDGAQARTVLIFTPRNCPSDWAQRAQALADALAREGIPAQRSSHYRVSMVDPTPEQEQALQRFTALSKQPGPLVLINGQAKANPSADEVIAQYRSDH
;
A
#
# COMPACT_ATOMS: atom_id res chain seq x y z
N MET A 1 5.28 36.89 -30.33
CA MET A 1 4.16 35.94 -30.54
C MET A 1 4.60 34.48 -30.56
N ARG A 2 5.57 34.06 -31.37
CA ARG A 2 6.02 32.64 -31.44
C ARG A 2 6.44 32.04 -30.08
N LEU A 3 7.15 32.80 -29.25
CA LEU A 3 7.58 32.34 -27.91
C LEU A 3 6.40 32.16 -26.93
N ILE A 4 5.39 33.04 -26.98
CA ILE A 4 4.19 32.94 -26.11
C ILE A 4 3.32 31.76 -26.53
N VAL A 5 3.22 31.48 -27.83
CA VAL A 5 2.48 30.30 -28.32
C VAL A 5 3.15 29.00 -27.87
N LEU A 6 4.49 28.94 -27.93
CA LEU A 6 5.25 27.76 -27.49
C LEU A 6 5.12 27.51 -25.98
N THR A 7 5.11 28.55 -25.15
CA THR A 7 4.94 28.38 -23.69
C THR A 7 3.52 27.92 -23.34
N ILE A 8 2.49 28.42 -24.02
CA ILE A 8 1.11 27.96 -23.81
C ILE A 8 0.95 26.49 -24.20
N ILE A 9 1.53 26.06 -25.34
CA ILE A 9 1.48 24.65 -25.77
C ILE A 9 2.20 23.75 -24.75
N ALA A 10 3.38 24.15 -24.29
CA ALA A 10 4.12 23.39 -23.28
C ALA A 10 3.33 23.29 -21.97
N LEU A 11 2.68 24.37 -21.53
CA LEU A 11 1.84 24.36 -20.33
C LEU A 11 0.64 23.42 -20.47
N CYS A 12 -0.08 23.46 -21.60
CA CYS A 12 -1.20 22.57 -21.88
C CYS A 12 -0.78 21.10 -21.91
N LEU A 13 0.38 20.79 -22.50
CA LEU A 13 0.95 19.43 -22.49
C LEU A 13 1.25 18.95 -21.06
N VAL A 14 1.89 19.78 -20.24
CA VAL A 14 2.20 19.44 -18.85
C VAL A 14 0.93 19.22 -18.03
N LEU A 15 -0.07 20.09 -18.18
CA LEU A 15 -1.37 19.96 -17.50
C LEU A 15 -2.12 18.72 -17.96
N GLY A 16 -2.16 18.44 -19.27
CA GLY A 16 -2.78 17.24 -19.83
C GLY A 16 -2.14 15.96 -19.32
N ILE A 17 -0.80 15.89 -19.29
CA ILE A 17 -0.06 14.75 -18.75
C ILE A 17 -0.33 14.57 -17.25
N LYS A 18 -0.37 15.66 -16.47
CA LYS A 18 -0.69 15.60 -15.03
C LYS A 18 -2.09 15.06 -14.78
N HIS A 19 -3.09 15.61 -15.47
CA HIS A 19 -4.47 15.18 -15.30
C HIS A 19 -4.64 13.71 -15.69
N TRP A 20 -4.09 13.32 -16.84
CA TRP A 20 -4.13 11.93 -17.29
C TRP A 20 -3.46 10.94 -16.32
N ARG A 21 -2.36 11.34 -15.67
CA ARG A 21 -1.71 10.54 -14.62
C ARG A 21 -2.57 10.44 -13.35
N GLN A 22 -3.18 11.55 -12.92
CA GLN A 22 -4.05 11.56 -11.73
C GLN A 22 -5.30 10.71 -11.92
N SER A 23 -5.92 10.75 -13.11
CA SER A 23 -7.07 9.88 -13.43
C SER A 23 -6.72 8.38 -13.40
N ARG A 24 -5.42 8.03 -13.40
CA ARG A 24 -4.91 6.65 -13.35
C ARG A 24 -4.29 6.28 -12.00
N ASP A 25 -4.43 7.11 -10.96
CA ASP A 25 -3.96 6.76 -9.63
C ASP A 25 -4.90 5.71 -9.00
N PRO A 26 -4.46 4.46 -8.82
CA PRO A 26 -5.31 3.40 -8.28
C PRO A 26 -5.70 3.66 -6.82
N LEU A 27 -4.98 4.52 -6.09
CA LEU A 27 -5.28 4.85 -4.70
C LEU A 27 -6.32 5.97 -4.57
N ALA A 28 -6.52 6.79 -5.61
CA ALA A 28 -7.40 7.96 -5.54
C ALA A 28 -8.89 7.61 -5.31
N HIS A 29 -9.33 6.43 -5.74
CA HIS A 29 -10.71 5.95 -5.61
C HIS A 29 -10.83 4.82 -4.58
N ALA A 30 -9.77 4.55 -3.84
CA ALA A 30 -9.76 3.46 -2.88
C ALA A 30 -10.52 3.85 -1.61
N THR A 31 -11.45 3.00 -1.17
CA THR A 31 -12.01 3.12 0.17
C THR A 31 -10.92 2.88 1.19
N ALA A 32 -10.64 3.90 2.00
CA ALA A 32 -9.68 3.81 3.10
C ALA A 32 -10.41 3.56 4.43
N SER A 33 -9.78 2.81 5.33
CA SER A 33 -10.20 2.70 6.72
C SER A 33 -10.00 4.03 7.46
N ALA A 34 -10.51 4.12 8.71
CA ALA A 34 -10.29 5.28 9.56
C ALA A 34 -8.79 5.60 9.77
N GLN A 35 -7.93 4.57 9.72
CA GLN A 35 -6.49 4.65 9.87
C GLN A 35 -5.76 4.86 8.53
N GLY A 36 -6.50 5.04 7.43
CA GLY A 36 -5.94 5.25 6.10
C GLY A 36 -5.42 3.97 5.42
N PHE A 37 -5.82 2.79 5.90
CA PHE A 37 -5.49 1.54 5.21
C PHE A 37 -6.43 1.36 4.02
N VAL A 38 -5.89 0.81 2.93
CA VAL A 38 -6.60 0.65 1.67
C VAL A 38 -6.88 -0.83 1.42
N SER A 39 -8.08 -1.13 0.92
CA SER A 39 -8.46 -2.51 0.58
C SER A 39 -7.57 -3.11 -0.52
N VAL A 40 -6.97 -4.26 -0.24
CA VAL A 40 -6.09 -5.03 -1.14
C VAL A 40 -6.36 -6.53 -0.99
N PRO A 41 -6.00 -7.37 -1.99
CA PRO A 41 -6.10 -8.80 -1.80
C PRO A 41 -5.12 -9.29 -0.72
N MET A 42 -5.51 -10.32 0.03
CA MET A 42 -4.59 -11.00 0.94
C MET A 42 -3.77 -12.04 0.17
N PRO A 43 -2.48 -12.24 0.50
CA PRO A 43 -1.67 -13.27 -0.14
C PRO A 43 -2.15 -14.67 0.25
N ASP A 44 -1.90 -15.63 -0.63
CA ASP A 44 -2.22 -17.04 -0.42
C ASP A 44 -1.58 -17.54 0.88
N GLY A 45 -2.36 -18.22 1.73
CA GLY A 45 -1.88 -18.76 2.99
C GLY A 45 -1.61 -17.71 4.08
N ALA A 46 -2.02 -16.45 3.89
CA ALA A 46 -1.99 -15.47 4.96
C ALA A 46 -2.84 -15.93 6.14
N GLN A 47 -2.27 -15.85 7.34
CA GLN A 47 -2.98 -16.18 8.57
C GLN A 47 -4.04 -15.11 8.83
N ALA A 48 -5.27 -15.55 9.11
CA ALA A 48 -6.32 -14.65 9.59
C ALA A 48 -5.88 -14.02 10.92
N ARG A 49 -6.33 -12.78 11.19
CA ARG A 49 -6.07 -12.10 12.47
C ARG A 49 -4.58 -11.99 12.81
N THR A 50 -3.74 -11.80 11.81
CA THR A 50 -2.30 -11.61 11.98
C THR A 50 -1.86 -10.39 11.18
N VAL A 51 -1.02 -9.55 11.77
CA VAL A 51 -0.42 -8.41 11.06
C VAL A 51 0.67 -8.94 10.15
N LEU A 52 0.53 -8.77 8.84
CA LEU A 52 1.56 -9.14 7.87
C LEU A 52 2.44 -7.93 7.56
N ILE A 53 3.71 -8.00 7.95
CA ILE A 53 4.71 -6.97 7.68
C ILE A 53 5.52 -7.41 6.45
N PHE A 54 5.24 -6.77 5.31
CA PHE A 54 5.89 -7.02 4.05
C PHE A 54 7.11 -6.10 3.85
N THR A 55 8.27 -6.72 3.64
CA THR A 55 9.51 -6.05 3.25
C THR A 55 10.17 -6.78 2.07
N PRO A 56 10.40 -6.12 0.92
CA PRO A 56 11.14 -6.72 -0.18
C PRO A 56 12.52 -7.23 0.24
N ARG A 57 13.01 -8.32 -0.37
CA ARG A 57 14.30 -8.94 -0.01
C ARG A 57 15.48 -7.97 -0.07
N ASN A 58 15.49 -7.07 -1.04
CA ASN A 58 16.55 -6.07 -1.23
C ASN A 58 16.10 -4.68 -0.78
N CYS A 59 15.30 -4.59 0.28
CA CYS A 59 14.88 -3.29 0.80
C CYS A 59 16.06 -2.54 1.44
N PRO A 60 16.04 -1.19 1.40
CA PRO A 60 16.96 -0.36 2.16
C PRO A 60 16.97 -0.73 3.66
N SER A 61 18.13 -0.58 4.31
CA SER A 61 18.32 -0.97 5.72
C SER A 61 17.36 -0.27 6.68
N ASP A 62 16.97 0.98 6.41
CA ASP A 62 16.01 1.75 7.20
C ASP A 62 14.60 1.13 7.15
N TRP A 63 14.21 0.52 6.03
CA TRP A 63 12.91 -0.18 5.91
C TRP A 63 12.92 -1.45 6.76
N ALA A 64 14.04 -2.19 6.74
CA ALA A 64 14.22 -3.39 7.54
C ALA A 64 14.21 -3.08 9.05
N GLN A 65 14.84 -1.97 9.46
CA GLN A 65 14.83 -1.49 10.84
C GLN A 65 13.42 -1.07 11.29
N ARG A 66 12.70 -0.32 10.47
CA ARG A 66 11.30 0.06 10.76
C ARG A 66 10.39 -1.16 10.89
N ALA A 67 10.55 -2.15 10.01
CA ALA A 67 9.80 -3.40 10.08
C ALA A 67 10.08 -4.19 11.37
N GLN A 68 11.34 -4.21 11.82
CA GLN A 68 11.71 -4.85 13.08
C GLN A 68 11.12 -4.10 14.27
N ALA A 69 11.29 -2.78 14.32
CA ALA A 69 10.75 -1.95 15.40
C ALA A 69 9.22 -2.07 15.51
N LEU A 70 8.52 -2.15 14.37
CA LEU A 70 7.09 -2.40 14.33
C LEU A 70 6.74 -3.79 14.88
N ALA A 71 7.42 -4.85 14.46
CA ALA A 71 7.20 -6.20 14.97
C ALA A 71 7.40 -6.26 16.49
N ASP A 72 8.45 -5.61 17.01
CA ASP A 72 8.72 -5.55 18.45
C ASP A 72 7.63 -4.79 19.21
N ALA A 73 7.09 -3.71 18.63
CA ALA A 73 5.97 -2.97 19.21
C ALA A 73 4.69 -3.81 19.29
N LEU A 74 4.37 -4.55 18.22
CA LEU A 74 3.19 -5.42 18.20
C LEU A 74 3.34 -6.59 19.19
N ALA A 75 4.55 -7.15 19.31
CA ALA A 75 4.83 -8.20 20.27
C ALA A 75 4.61 -7.74 21.73
N ARG A 76 5.01 -6.51 22.07
CA ARG A 76 4.75 -5.92 23.41
C ARG A 76 3.26 -5.80 23.72
N GLU A 77 2.43 -5.58 22.70
CA GLU A 77 0.98 -5.49 22.82
C GLU A 77 0.26 -6.85 22.70
N GLY A 78 1.00 -7.95 22.57
CA GLY A 78 0.43 -9.29 22.39
C GLY A 78 -0.25 -9.50 21.03
N ILE A 79 0.06 -8.69 20.03
CA ILE A 79 -0.53 -8.76 18.69
C ILE A 79 0.34 -9.68 17.81
N PRO A 80 -0.23 -10.75 17.22
CA PRO A 80 0.50 -11.64 16.33
C PRO A 80 0.91 -10.90 15.05
N ALA A 81 2.21 -10.94 14.75
CA ALA A 81 2.79 -10.35 13.55
C ALA A 81 3.68 -11.36 12.82
N GLN A 82 3.56 -11.39 11.50
CA GLN A 82 4.37 -12.22 10.61
C GLN A 82 5.15 -11.33 9.65
N ARG A 83 6.45 -11.57 9.51
CA ARG A 83 7.27 -10.93 8.48
C ARG A 83 7.25 -11.77 7.21
N SER A 84 7.10 -11.13 6.06
CA SER A 84 7.23 -11.77 4.76
C SER A 84 7.98 -10.89 3.77
N SER A 85 8.75 -11.53 2.90
CA SER A 85 9.34 -10.91 1.71
C SER A 85 8.67 -11.36 0.42
N HIS A 86 7.62 -12.16 0.54
CA HIS A 86 6.91 -12.79 -0.56
C HIS A 86 5.43 -12.43 -0.51
N TYR A 87 4.92 -12.05 -1.67
CA TYR A 87 3.51 -11.80 -1.88
C TYR A 87 3.10 -12.55 -3.13
N ARG A 88 2.16 -13.48 -2.98
CA ARG A 88 1.56 -14.22 -4.07
C ARG A 88 0.06 -14.28 -3.83
N VAL A 89 -0.72 -13.96 -4.86
CA VAL A 89 -2.17 -14.12 -4.85
C VAL A 89 -2.51 -14.93 -6.10
N SER A 90 -3.24 -16.01 -5.92
CA SER A 90 -3.74 -16.81 -7.02
C SER A 90 -5.11 -16.30 -7.46
N MET A 91 -5.21 -15.85 -8.71
CA MET A 91 -6.48 -15.42 -9.33
C MET A 91 -6.63 -16.10 -10.69
N VAL A 92 -7.81 -16.63 -10.98
CA VAL A 92 -8.19 -17.18 -12.30
C VAL A 92 -9.31 -16.30 -12.82
N ASP A 93 -9.14 -15.74 -14.03
CA ASP A 93 -10.07 -14.79 -14.67
C ASP A 93 -10.56 -13.67 -13.71
N PRO A 94 -9.64 -12.80 -13.23
CA PRO A 94 -9.95 -11.83 -12.20
C PRO A 94 -11.04 -10.85 -12.67
N THR A 95 -11.93 -10.49 -11.76
CA THR A 95 -12.91 -9.42 -12.01
C THR A 95 -12.20 -8.07 -12.08
N PRO A 96 -12.78 -7.05 -12.75
CA PRO A 96 -12.20 -5.71 -12.79
C PRO A 96 -11.90 -5.11 -11.40
N GLU A 97 -12.72 -5.44 -10.40
CA GLU A 97 -12.50 -5.02 -9.01
C GLU A 97 -11.27 -5.69 -8.38
N GLN A 98 -11.06 -6.98 -8.64
CA GLN A 98 -9.88 -7.71 -8.17
C GLN A 98 -8.60 -7.19 -8.83
N GLU A 99 -8.66 -6.86 -10.12
CA GLU A 99 -7.55 -6.21 -10.83
C GLU A 99 -7.22 -4.84 -10.21
N GLN A 100 -8.24 -4.03 -9.91
CA GLN A 100 -8.06 -2.74 -9.24
C GLN A 100 -7.45 -2.90 -7.85
N ALA A 101 -7.92 -3.88 -7.06
CA ALA A 101 -7.37 -4.16 -5.74
C ALA A 101 -5.88 -4.57 -5.81
N LEU A 102 -5.50 -5.33 -6.84
CA LEU A 102 -4.09 -5.67 -7.10
C LEU A 102 -3.26 -4.45 -7.55
N GLN A 103 -3.85 -3.54 -8.34
CA GLN A 103 -3.21 -2.27 -8.71
C GLN A 103 -2.97 -1.39 -7.48
N ARG A 104 -3.91 -1.35 -6.52
CA ARG A 104 -3.74 -0.65 -5.23
C ARG A 104 -2.57 -1.21 -4.44
N PHE A 105 -2.50 -2.54 -4.31
CA PHE A 105 -1.34 -3.19 -3.68
C PHE A 105 -0.03 -2.84 -4.39
N THR A 106 -0.01 -2.88 -5.72
CA THR A 106 1.17 -2.55 -6.54
C THR A 106 1.58 -1.08 -6.40
N ALA A 107 0.63 -0.17 -6.18
CA ALA A 107 0.93 1.22 -5.91
C ALA A 107 1.50 1.43 -4.49
N LEU A 108 0.90 0.79 -3.48
CA LEU A 108 1.42 0.83 -2.10
C LEU A 108 2.82 0.23 -1.99
N SER A 109 3.11 -0.86 -2.72
CA SER A 109 4.43 -1.50 -2.66
C SER A 109 5.56 -0.68 -3.30
N LYS A 110 5.23 0.35 -4.10
CA LYS A 110 6.18 1.32 -4.65
C LYS A 110 6.50 2.46 -3.69
N GLN A 111 5.69 2.65 -2.64
CA GLN A 111 5.92 3.66 -1.62
C GLN A 111 6.99 3.18 -0.62
N PRO A 112 7.59 4.09 0.18
CA PRO A 112 8.50 3.69 1.24
C PRO A 112 7.87 2.64 2.16
N GLY A 113 8.63 1.58 2.47
CA GLY A 113 8.20 0.49 3.35
C GLY A 113 8.48 0.74 4.83
N PRO A 114 8.06 -0.18 5.72
CA PRO A 114 7.44 -1.47 5.40
C PRO A 114 5.97 -1.34 4.95
N LEU A 115 5.50 -2.26 4.11
CA LEU A 115 4.08 -2.37 3.77
C LEU A 115 3.42 -3.29 4.80
N VAL A 116 2.32 -2.87 5.41
CA VAL A 116 1.61 -3.66 6.42
C VAL A 116 0.25 -4.05 5.89
N LEU A 117 -0.14 -5.30 6.08
CA LEU A 117 -1.45 -5.83 5.72
C LEU A 117 -2.15 -6.42 6.95
N ILE A 118 -3.43 -6.13 7.12
CA ILE A 118 -4.32 -6.65 8.16
C ILE A 118 -5.65 -6.97 7.49
N ASN A 119 -6.08 -8.25 7.46
CA ASN A 119 -7.41 -8.66 7.00
C ASN A 119 -7.87 -8.03 5.66
N GLY A 120 -6.98 -7.91 4.67
CA GLY A 120 -7.30 -7.32 3.36
C GLY A 120 -7.23 -5.79 3.32
N GLN A 121 -6.72 -5.15 4.37
CA GLN A 121 -6.41 -3.73 4.43
C GLN A 121 -4.90 -3.55 4.44
N ALA A 122 -4.36 -2.60 3.68
CA ALA A 122 -2.93 -2.35 3.61
C ALA A 122 -2.56 -0.88 3.65
N LYS A 123 -1.42 -0.58 4.27
CA LYS A 123 -0.85 0.76 4.32
C LYS A 123 0.67 0.70 4.23
N ALA A 124 1.24 1.61 3.45
CA ALA A 124 2.68 1.76 3.33
C ALA A 124 3.22 2.63 4.47
N ASN A 125 4.26 2.14 5.15
CA ASN A 125 4.96 2.77 6.25
C ASN A 125 4.05 3.36 7.36
N PRO A 126 3.10 2.59 7.91
CA PRO A 126 2.29 3.06 9.02
C PRO A 126 3.09 3.12 10.32
N SER A 127 2.61 3.91 11.29
CA SER A 127 3.12 3.87 12.66
C SER A 127 2.62 2.64 13.42
N ALA A 128 3.25 2.30 14.54
CA ALA A 128 2.79 1.20 15.38
C ALA A 128 1.36 1.43 15.90
N ASP A 129 1.06 2.65 16.35
CA ASP A 129 -0.27 3.00 16.87
C ASP A 129 -1.37 2.85 15.82
N GLU A 130 -1.09 3.22 14.57
CA GLU A 130 -2.04 3.04 13.46
C GLU A 130 -2.32 1.56 13.19
N VAL A 131 -1.28 0.72 13.20
CA VAL A 131 -1.40 -0.74 13.01
C VAL A 131 -2.18 -1.38 14.16
N ILE A 132 -1.89 -0.98 15.40
CA ILE A 132 -2.59 -1.47 16.60
C ILE A 132 -4.07 -1.07 16.56
N ALA A 133 -4.36 0.19 16.23
CA ALA A 133 -5.73 0.69 16.12
C ALA A 133 -6.50 -0.04 15.01
N GLN A 134 -5.90 -0.23 13.83
CA GLN A 134 -6.51 -0.98 12.73
C GLN A 134 -6.74 -2.45 13.12
N TYR A 135 -5.76 -3.09 13.75
CA TYR A 135 -5.88 -4.47 14.18
C TYR A 135 -7.05 -4.63 15.17
N ARG A 136 -7.19 -3.71 16.13
CA ARG A 136 -8.25 -3.74 17.14
C ARG A 136 -9.62 -3.35 16.58
N SER A 137 -9.71 -2.55 15.52
CA SER A 137 -11.01 -2.21 14.90
C SER A 137 -11.60 -3.33 14.06
N ASP A 138 -10.74 -4.23 13.56
CA ASP A 138 -11.16 -5.38 12.74
C ASP A 138 -11.50 -6.63 13.59
N HIS A 139 -11.57 -6.49 14.93
CA HIS A 139 -11.91 -7.53 15.91
C HIS A 139 -13.06 -7.10 16.80
#